data_AF-F8NCG4-F1
#
_entry.id   AF-F8NCG4-F1
#
_cell.length_a   1.000
_cell.length_b   1.000
_cell.length_c   1.000
_cell.angle_alpha   90.00
_cell.angle_beta   90.00
_cell.angle_gamma   90.00
#
_symmetry.space_group_name_H-M   'P 1'
#
loop_
_entity.id
_entity.type
_entity.pdbx_description
1 polymer ?
#
loop_
_entity_poly.entity_id
_entity_poly.type
_entity_poly.pdbx_seq_one_letter_code
_entity_poly.pdbx_strand_id
1 'polypeptide(L)'
;MAGKTKDMGDIRQVLMLHQAGYSNRKIARETPINKETVNNYMKTVSELKLDIPTLLRMEDPELERMFLQGNPAYTDERMDVFIKELPFYKEQLKDKHVTRLLLWEEYKQRQSKWLWQIAVLLPSQTRV
;
A
#
# COMPACT_ATOMS: atom_id res chain seq x y z
N MET A 1 -19.05 3.67 -0.38
CA MET A 1 -19.84 2.43 -0.31
C MET A 1 -18.91 1.30 0.10
N ALA A 2 -19.35 0.43 1.02
CA ALA A 2 -18.52 -0.60 1.65
C ALA A 2 -17.82 -1.50 0.61
N GLY A 3 -16.54 -1.75 0.82
CA GLY A 3 -15.65 -2.42 -0.13
C GLY A 3 -16.11 -3.84 -0.40
N LYS A 4 -16.65 -4.08 -1.60
CA LYS A 4 -16.68 -5.43 -2.15
C LYS A 4 -15.23 -5.86 -2.35
N THR A 5 -14.80 -6.88 -1.62
CA THR A 5 -13.57 -7.62 -1.92
C THR A 5 -13.65 -8.03 -3.38
N LYS A 6 -12.61 -7.71 -4.17
CA LYS A 6 -12.52 -8.15 -5.56
C LYS A 6 -12.46 -9.66 -5.56
N ASP A 7 -13.33 -10.29 -6.33
CA ASP A 7 -13.40 -11.75 -6.44
C ASP A 7 -12.09 -12.24 -7.08
N MET A 8 -11.53 -13.36 -6.62
CA MET A 8 -10.35 -13.96 -7.26
C MET A 8 -10.60 -14.31 -8.72
N GLY A 9 -11.86 -14.53 -9.10
CA GLY A 9 -12.27 -14.62 -10.50
C GLY A 9 -11.80 -13.43 -11.34
N ASP A 10 -11.94 -12.21 -10.82
CA ASP A 10 -11.55 -10.99 -11.53
C ASP A 10 -10.02 -10.87 -11.64
N ILE A 11 -9.27 -11.24 -10.59
CA ILE A 11 -7.79 -11.21 -10.62
C ILE A 11 -7.24 -12.24 -11.60
N ARG A 12 -7.78 -13.46 -11.60
CA ARG A 12 -7.40 -14.49 -12.57
C ARG A 12 -7.70 -14.06 -14.00
N GLN A 13 -8.85 -13.41 -14.24
CA GLN A 13 -9.20 -12.89 -15.56
C GLN A 13 -8.18 -11.83 -16.03
N VAL A 14 -7.74 -10.93 -15.14
CA VAL A 14 -6.68 -9.96 -15.44
C VAL A 14 -5.38 -10.65 -15.83
N LEU A 15 -4.94 -11.65 -15.05
CA LEU A 15 -3.72 -12.41 -15.31
C LEU A 15 -3.78 -13.15 -16.66
N MET A 16 -4.90 -13.80 -16.97
CA MET A 16 -5.12 -14.48 -18.25
C MET A 16 -5.06 -13.52 -19.44
N LEU A 17 -5.73 -12.38 -19.36
CA LEU A 17 -5.73 -11.39 -20.45
C LEU A 17 -4.34 -10.78 -20.65
N HIS A 18 -3.60 -10.55 -19.58
CA HIS A 18 -2.21 -10.09 -19.68
C HIS A 18 -1.31 -11.15 -20.32
N GLN A 19 -1.45 -12.42 -19.95
CA GLN A 19 -0.74 -13.53 -20.59
C GLN A 19 -1.07 -13.63 -22.10
N ALA A 20 -2.30 -13.33 -22.49
CA ALA A 20 -2.73 -13.27 -23.88
C ALA A 20 -2.22 -12.02 -24.65
N GLY A 21 -1.41 -11.16 -24.03
CA GLY A 21 -0.78 -10.00 -24.67
C GLY A 21 -1.66 -8.75 -24.71
N TYR A 22 -2.74 -8.68 -23.93
CA TYR A 22 -3.61 -7.51 -23.89
C TYR A 22 -2.95 -6.38 -23.09
N SER A 23 -3.00 -5.15 -23.59
CA SER A 23 -2.55 -3.98 -22.83
C SER A 23 -3.42 -3.75 -21.58
N ASN A 24 -2.85 -3.22 -20.50
CA ASN A 24 -3.58 -2.89 -19.26
C ASN A 24 -4.83 -2.02 -19.50
N ARG A 25 -4.80 -1.12 -20.49
CA ARG A 25 -5.95 -0.30 -20.88
C ARG A 25 -7.07 -1.13 -21.49
N LYS A 26 -6.74 -2.16 -22.26
CA LYS A 26 -7.71 -3.08 -22.84
C LYS A 26 -8.28 -3.99 -21.76
N ILE A 27 -7.44 -4.56 -20.89
CA ILE A 27 -7.86 -5.39 -19.75
C ILE A 27 -8.88 -4.67 -18.87
N ALA A 28 -8.64 -3.39 -18.54
CA ALA A 28 -9.56 -2.60 -17.73
C ALA A 28 -10.91 -2.26 -18.42
N ARG A 29 -11.03 -2.48 -19.74
CA ARG A 29 -12.30 -2.38 -20.47
C ARG A 29 -13.06 -3.71 -20.51
N GLU A 30 -12.32 -4.83 -20.49
CA GLU A 30 -12.87 -6.19 -20.56
C GLU A 30 -13.20 -6.77 -19.17
N THR A 31 -12.78 -6.12 -18.09
CA THR A 31 -12.96 -6.57 -16.70
C THR A 31 -13.66 -5.48 -15.87
N PRO A 32 -14.34 -5.83 -14.77
CA PRO A 32 -14.92 -4.84 -13.85
C PRO A 32 -13.87 -4.08 -13.04
N ILE A 33 -12.58 -4.32 -13.28
CA ILE A 33 -11.45 -3.74 -12.55
C ILE A 33 -10.97 -2.46 -13.25
N ASN A 34 -10.83 -1.38 -12.48
CA ASN A 34 -10.29 -0.13 -13.02
C ASN A 34 -8.82 -0.25 -13.44
N LYS A 35 -8.40 0.60 -14.39
CA LYS A 35 -7.03 0.59 -14.95
C LYS A 35 -5.95 0.71 -13.88
N GLU A 36 -6.17 1.52 -12.85
CA GLU A 36 -5.17 1.73 -11.80
C GLU A 36 -4.93 0.47 -10.96
N THR A 37 -5.98 -0.28 -10.67
CA THR A 37 -5.86 -1.57 -10.02
C THR A 37 -5.15 -2.57 -10.94
N VAL A 38 -5.49 -2.63 -12.23
CA VAL A 38 -4.79 -3.52 -13.18
C VAL A 38 -3.29 -3.20 -13.17
N ASN A 39 -2.92 -1.92 -13.19
CA ASN A 39 -1.52 -1.50 -13.06
C ASN A 39 -0.89 -1.97 -11.76
N ASN A 40 -1.58 -1.81 -10.63
CA ASN A 40 -1.10 -2.27 -9.33
C ASN A 40 -0.90 -3.79 -9.30
N TYR A 41 -1.82 -4.56 -9.86
CA TYR A 41 -1.66 -6.02 -9.97
C TYR A 41 -0.45 -6.40 -10.81
N MET A 42 -0.23 -5.75 -11.95
CA MET A 42 0.96 -6.02 -12.77
C MET A 42 2.26 -5.60 -12.06
N LYS A 43 2.22 -4.54 -11.25
CA LYS A 43 3.33 -4.14 -10.37
C LYS A 43 3.62 -5.24 -9.34
N THR A 44 2.60 -5.75 -8.65
CA THR A 44 2.73 -6.86 -7.71
C THR A 44 3.33 -8.10 -8.37
N VAL A 45 2.88 -8.47 -9.58
CA VAL A 45 3.47 -9.59 -10.35
C VAL A 45 4.97 -9.35 -10.60
N SER A 46 5.35 -8.13 -11.01
CA SER A 46 6.76 -7.80 -11.25
C SER A 46 7.61 -7.83 -9.98
N GLU A 47 7.03 -7.48 -8.83
CA GLU A 47 7.70 -7.49 -7.52
C GLU A 47 7.86 -8.92 -6.97
N LEU A 48 6.88 -9.78 -7.19
CA LEU A 48 6.92 -11.19 -6.80
C LEU A 48 7.97 -12.00 -7.59
N LYS A 49 8.40 -11.51 -8.77
CA LYS A 49 9.32 -12.21 -9.68
C LYS A 49 8.85 -13.63 -10.05
N LEU A 50 7.53 -13.83 -10.08
CA LEU A 50 6.89 -15.09 -10.46
C LEU A 50 6.29 -14.97 -11.87
N ASP A 51 6.34 -16.06 -12.61
CA ASP A 51 5.69 -16.12 -13.92
C ASP A 51 4.17 -16.21 -13.78
N ILE A 52 3.44 -15.55 -14.67
CA ILE A 52 1.96 -15.56 -14.71
C ILE A 52 1.35 -16.97 -14.78
N PRO A 53 1.88 -17.93 -15.57
CA PRO A 53 1.38 -19.30 -15.58
C PRO A 53 1.50 -20.00 -14.22
N THR A 54 2.52 -19.67 -13.43
CA THR A 54 2.71 -20.19 -12.08
C THR A 54 1.63 -19.63 -11.16
N LEU A 55 1.38 -18.32 -11.23
CA LEU A 55 0.31 -17.67 -10.46
C LEU A 55 -1.07 -18.25 -10.79
N LEU A 56 -1.37 -18.52 -12.07
CA LEU A 56 -2.65 -19.11 -12.48
C LEU A 56 -2.86 -20.55 -11.99
N ARG A 57 -1.81 -21.26 -11.57
CA ARG A 57 -1.90 -22.62 -11.00
C ARG A 57 -2.07 -22.61 -9.47
N MET A 58 -1.91 -21.45 -8.83
CA MET A 58 -2.04 -21.33 -7.37
C MET A 58 -3.49 -21.40 -6.93
N GLU A 59 -3.70 -21.90 -5.72
CA GLU A 59 -5.02 -21.91 -5.10
C GLU A 59 -5.46 -20.48 -4.74
N ASP A 60 -6.78 -20.26 -4.73
CA ASP A 60 -7.37 -18.95 -4.41
C ASP A 60 -6.85 -18.33 -3.10
N PRO A 61 -6.73 -19.07 -1.98
CA PRO A 61 -6.24 -18.49 -0.72
C PRO A 61 -4.79 -17.99 -0.80
N GLU A 62 -3.95 -18.63 -1.61
CA GLU A 62 -2.56 -18.23 -1.78
C GLU A 62 -2.45 -17.00 -2.68
N LEU A 63 -3.24 -16.98 -3.76
CA LEU A 63 -3.35 -15.84 -4.67
C LEU A 63 -3.88 -14.60 -3.94
N GLU A 64 -4.91 -14.77 -3.11
CA GLU A 64 -5.46 -13.71 -2.24
C GLU A 64 -4.38 -13.13 -1.34
N ARG A 65 -3.60 -13.96 -0.67
CA ARG A 65 -2.50 -13.50 0.18
C ARG A 65 -1.51 -12.66 -0.62
N MET A 66 -1.20 -13.02 -1.86
CA MET A 66 -0.22 -12.27 -2.66
C MET A 66 -0.75 -10.92 -3.18
N PHE A 67 -2.01 -10.86 -3.63
CA PHE A 67 -2.56 -9.67 -4.28
C PHE A 67 -3.40 -8.76 -3.36
N LEU A 68 -3.96 -9.31 -2.28
CA LEU A 68 -4.79 -8.59 -1.31
C LEU A 68 -4.03 -8.23 -0.02
N GLN A 69 -2.74 -8.57 0.09
CA GLN A 69 -1.81 -7.85 0.96
C GLN A 69 -1.69 -6.40 0.44
N GLY A 70 -2.72 -5.58 0.64
CA GLY A 70 -2.61 -4.14 0.42
C GLY A 70 -1.39 -3.62 1.17
N ASN A 71 -0.72 -2.56 0.64
CA ASN A 71 0.51 -2.00 1.22
C ASN A 71 0.33 -1.90 2.74
N PRO A 72 0.90 -2.84 3.49
CA PRO A 72 0.56 -2.89 4.86
C PRO A 72 1.17 -1.67 5.51
N ALA A 73 0.40 -0.95 6.34
CA ALA A 73 0.94 0.23 7.00
C ALA A 73 2.25 -0.09 7.76
N TYR A 74 2.47 -1.37 8.10
CA TYR A 74 3.67 -1.90 8.74
C TYR A 74 4.89 -2.12 7.83
N THR A 75 4.79 -1.96 6.52
CA THR A 75 5.95 -1.96 5.61
C THR A 75 6.60 -0.57 5.50
N ASP A 76 5.92 0.49 5.95
CA ASP A 76 6.45 1.85 5.97
C ASP A 76 7.41 2.02 7.16
N GLU A 77 8.61 2.59 6.95
CA GLU A 77 9.59 2.92 7.99
C GLU A 77 8.98 3.80 9.10
N ARG A 78 7.95 4.58 8.76
CA ARG A 78 7.19 5.39 9.73
C ARG A 78 6.47 4.53 10.77
N MET A 79 6.14 3.28 10.46
CA MET A 79 5.53 2.37 11.42
C MET A 79 6.48 1.99 12.53
N ASP A 80 7.76 1.74 12.24
CA ASP A 80 8.73 1.38 13.27
C ASP A 80 8.91 2.51 14.28
N VAL A 81 8.90 3.76 13.80
CA VAL A 81 8.92 4.95 14.67
C VAL A 81 7.63 5.04 15.48
N PHE A 82 6.48 4.85 14.83
CA PHE A 82 5.18 4.90 15.50
C PHE A 82 5.03 3.82 16.59
N ILE A 83 5.49 2.58 16.34
CA ILE A 83 5.47 1.48 17.30
C ILE A 83 6.27 1.83 18.56
N LYS A 84 7.44 2.46 18.41
CA LYS A 84 8.25 2.92 19.55
C LYS A 84 7.52 3.99 20.38
N GLU A 85 6.68 4.79 19.75
CA GLU A 85 5.89 5.85 20.39
C GLU A 85 4.53 5.38 20.94
N LEU A 86 4.09 4.16 20.62
CA LEU A 86 2.80 3.62 21.11
C LEU A 86 2.61 3.72 22.63
N PRO A 87 3.62 3.45 23.49
CA PRO A 87 3.47 3.60 24.93
C PRO A 87 3.08 5.02 25.35
N PHE A 88 3.69 6.04 24.71
CA PHE A 88 3.38 7.44 24.96
C PHE A 88 1.93 7.77 24.60
N TYR A 89 1.47 7.38 23.40
CA TYR A 89 0.08 7.63 22.99
C TYR A 89 -0.93 6.89 23.87
N LYS A 90 -0.61 5.67 24.29
CA LYS A 90 -1.45 4.88 25.20
C LYS A 90 -1.59 5.55 26.56
N GLU A 91 -0.56 6.23 27.03
CA GLU A 91 -0.58 6.98 28.29
C GLU A 91 -1.37 8.28 28.16
N GLN A 92 -1.15 9.04 27.09
CA GLN A 92 -1.89 10.29 26.81
C GLN A 92 -3.40 10.05 26.63
N LEU A 93 -3.79 8.94 25.98
CA LEU A 93 -5.20 8.57 25.79
C LEU A 93 -5.94 8.15 27.08
N LYS A 94 -5.25 8.08 28.23
CA LYS A 94 -5.91 7.89 29.53
C LYS A 94 -6.53 9.19 30.06
N ASP A 95 -6.08 10.34 29.58
CA ASP A 95 -6.67 11.63 29.94
C ASP A 95 -7.98 11.83 29.17
N LYS A 96 -9.04 12.18 29.90
CA LYS A 96 -10.39 12.45 29.35
C LYS A 96 -10.43 13.65 28.39
N HIS A 97 -9.44 14.54 28.46
CA HIS A 97 -9.35 15.72 27.61
C HIS A 97 -8.51 15.50 26.35
N VAL A 98 -7.81 14.36 26.24
CA VAL A 98 -6.99 14.04 25.07
C VAL A 98 -7.82 13.22 24.08
N THR A 99 -7.90 13.71 22.84
CA THR A 99 -8.57 13.00 21.75
C THR A 99 -7.56 12.40 20.78
N ARG A 100 -7.96 11.31 20.12
CA ARG A 100 -7.14 10.70 19.05
C ARG A 100 -6.86 11.68 17.91
N LEU A 101 -7.79 12.60 17.65
CA LEU A 101 -7.64 13.65 16.64
C LEU A 101 -6.50 14.61 17.01
N LEU A 102 -6.47 15.09 18.25
CA LEU A 102 -5.43 15.97 18.77
C LEU A 102 -4.04 15.34 18.64
N LEU A 103 -3.87 14.09 19.10
CA LEU A 103 -2.60 13.37 19.00
C LEU A 103 -2.14 13.16 17.55
N TRP A 104 -3.08 12.94 16.63
CA TRP A 104 -2.77 12.83 15.20
C TRP A 104 -2.33 14.16 14.59
N GLU A 105 -2.94 15.28 14.99
CA GLU A 105 -2.54 16.61 14.55
C GLU A 105 -1.14 16.97 15.05
N GLU A 106 -0.83 16.71 16.31
CA GLU A 106 0.50 16.89 16.89
C GLU A 106 1.55 16.02 16.20
N TYR A 107 1.22 14.76 15.92
CA TYR A 107 2.10 13.86 15.16
C TYR A 107 2.43 14.42 13.78
N LYS A 108 1.43 14.90 13.02
CA LYS A 108 1.66 15.52 11.70
C LYS A 108 2.52 16.77 11.77
N GLN A 109 2.27 17.66 12.74
CA GLN A 109 3.06 18.88 12.89
C GLN A 109 4.53 18.55 13.21
N ARG A 110 4.75 17.56 14.08
CA ARG A 110 6.10 17.08 14.42
C ARG A 110 6.82 16.51 13.20
N GLN A 111 6.17 15.64 12.43
CA GLN A 111 6.74 15.10 11.19
C GLN A 111 7.05 16.21 10.16
N SER A 112 6.18 17.21 10.02
CA SER A 112 6.41 18.36 9.14
C SER A 112 7.61 19.21 9.57
N LYS A 113 7.82 19.38 10.88
CA LYS A 113 8.94 20.13 11.45
C LYS A 113 10.28 19.39 11.29
N TRP A 114 10.26 18.06 11.41
CA TRP A 114 11.43 17.20 11.16
C TRP A 114 11.93 17.30 9.72
N LEU A 115 11.03 17.32 8.73
CA LEU A 115 11.40 17.53 7.32
C LEU A 115 12.02 18.91 7.07
N TRP A 116 11.50 19.95 7.74
CA TRP A 116 12.06 21.29 7.67
C TRP A 116 13.45 21.37 8.30
N GLN A 117 13.66 20.72 9.45
CA GLN A 117 14.98 20.69 10.10
C GLN A 117 16.01 19.87 9.31
N ILE A 118 15.63 18.74 8.73
CA ILE A 118 16.52 17.96 7.84
C ILE A 118 16.89 18.78 6.60
N ALA A 119 15.92 19.47 5.97
CA ALA A 119 16.17 20.33 4.82
C ALA A 119 17.07 21.55 5.13
N VAL A 120 17.04 22.04 6.37
CA VAL A 120 17.91 23.13 6.84
C VAL A 120 19.30 22.64 7.27
N LEU A 121 19.41 21.41 7.80
CA LEU A 121 20.65 20.86 8.37
C LEU A 121 21.49 20.04 7.38
N LEU A 122 20.93 19.55 6.28
CA LEU A 122 21.69 19.03 5.15
C LEU A 122 21.82 20.12 4.08
N PRO A 123 22.93 20.89 4.03
CA PRO A 123 23.23 21.67 2.85
C PRO A 123 23.33 20.71 1.68
N SER A 124 22.60 21.01 0.62
CA SER A 124 22.53 20.25 -0.62
C SER A 124 23.90 19.71 -1.04
N GLN A 125 24.15 18.42 -0.81
CA GLN A 125 25.12 17.69 -1.59
C GLN A 125 24.49 17.49 -2.97
N THR A 126 24.78 18.46 -3.84
CA THR A 126 24.95 18.37 -5.30
C THR A 126 23.93 17.56 -6.10
N ARG A 127 23.12 18.27 -6.92
CA ARG A 127 22.95 17.85 -8.32
C ARG A 127 23.92 18.67 -9.16
N VAL A 128 24.94 18.00 -9.70
CA VAL A 128 25.59 18.38 -10.96
C VAL A 128 24.85 17.65 -12.07
#